data_AF-A0A846BWZ4-F1
#
_entry.id   AF-A0A846BWZ4-F1
#
_cell.length_a   1.000
_cell.length_b   1.000
_cell.length_c   1.000
_cell.angle_alpha   90.00
_cell.angle_beta   90.00
_cell.angle_gamma   90.00
#
_symmetry.space_group_name_H-M   'P 1'
#
loop_
_entity.id
_entity.type
_entity.pdbx_description
1 polymer ?
#
loop_
_entity_poly.entity_id
_entity_poly.type
_entity_poly.pdbx_seq_one_letter_code
_entity_poly.pdbx_strand_id
1 'polypeptide(L)'
;MPHQRTGDGLKRLGCLVSVFLPYEMASCLLAQWSGIKVSDSSLWNWVQEVGARAVVQLEASVNAYTETGEVMPEALAETVAQMRLVIGADGVMVPFRPTPGTPKGKTQWKEVKIGVFARLGERLTHSGQS
;
A
#
# COMPACT_ATOMS: atom_id res chain seq x y z
N MET A 1 12.93 2.88 18.11
CA MET A 1 13.94 1.92 18.61
C MET A 1 14.93 1.61 17.49
N PRO A 2 16.22 1.99 17.57
CA PRO A 2 17.06 2.11 16.36
C PRO A 2 17.60 0.80 15.77
N HIS A 3 17.38 -0.38 16.38
CA HIS A 3 18.10 -1.62 16.01
C HIS A 3 17.19 -2.84 15.82
N GLN A 4 15.87 -2.64 15.64
CA GLN A 4 14.98 -3.76 15.36
C GLN A 4 15.18 -4.20 13.90
N ARG A 5 15.83 -5.36 13.71
CA ARG A 5 15.85 -6.07 12.43
C ARG A 5 14.42 -6.46 12.09
N THR A 6 13.80 -5.72 11.18
CA THR A 6 12.44 -5.98 10.72
C THR A 6 12.51 -6.64 9.36
N GLY A 7 11.80 -7.76 9.20
CA GLY A 7 11.69 -8.42 7.92
C GLY A 7 10.87 -7.56 6.95
N ASP A 8 11.21 -7.63 5.66
CA ASP A 8 10.51 -6.86 4.62
C ASP A 8 9.01 -7.12 4.59
N GLY A 9 8.58 -8.34 4.93
CA GLY A 9 7.16 -8.70 5.07
C GLY A 9 6.43 -7.87 6.13
N LEU A 10 7.06 -7.65 7.30
CA LEU A 10 6.48 -6.82 8.36
C LEU A 10 6.41 -5.35 7.96
N LYS A 11 7.47 -4.83 7.32
CA LYS A 11 7.47 -3.45 6.80
C LYS A 11 6.35 -3.25 5.78
N ARG A 12 6.21 -4.17 4.81
CA ARG A 12 5.14 -4.13 3.80
C ARG A 12 3.76 -4.19 4.42
N LEU A 13 3.53 -5.12 5.34
CA LEU A 13 2.24 -5.23 6.04
C LEU A 13 1.93 -3.95 6.83
N GLY A 14 2.92 -3.39 7.53
CA GLY A 14 2.76 -2.14 8.27
C GLY A 14 2.39 -0.96 7.37
N CYS A 15 3.02 -0.85 6.19
CA CYS A 15 2.66 0.17 5.21
C CYS A 15 1.26 -0.04 4.66
N LEU A 16 0.87 -1.27 4.33
CA LEU A 16 -0.47 -1.59 3.80
C LEU A 16 -1.58 -1.22 4.78
N VAL A 17 -1.43 -1.58 6.05
CA VAL A 17 -2.42 -1.25 7.08
C VAL A 17 -2.51 0.27 7.28
N SER A 18 -1.39 0.98 7.13
CA SER A 18 -1.32 2.45 7.26
C SER A 18 -1.97 3.20 6.10
N VAL A 19 -2.38 2.52 5.01
CA VAL A 19 -3.15 3.14 3.91
C VAL A 19 -4.54 3.55 4.37
N PHE A 20 -5.17 2.76 5.25
CA PHE A 20 -6.56 2.96 5.67
C PHE A 20 -6.73 3.17 7.18
N LEU A 21 -5.64 3.14 7.97
CA LEU A 21 -5.65 3.40 9.40
C LEU A 21 -4.62 4.47 9.79
N PRO A 22 -4.94 5.33 10.78
CA PRO A 22 -3.93 6.14 11.46
C PRO A 22 -2.79 5.26 12.02
N TYR A 23 -1.56 5.78 12.08
CA TYR A 23 -0.37 5.01 12.48
C TYR A 23 -0.48 4.39 13.88
N GLU A 24 -1.14 5.05 14.82
CA GLU A 24 -1.40 4.50 16.15
C GLU A 24 -2.30 3.25 16.09
N MET A 25 -3.38 3.31 15.28
CA MET A 25 -4.27 2.17 15.07
C MET A 25 -3.58 1.05 14.29
N ALA A 26 -2.78 1.39 13.26
CA ALA A 26 -1.99 0.42 12.52
C ALA A 26 -0.97 -0.28 13.42
N SER A 27 -0.28 0.46 14.29
CA SER A 27 0.63 -0.07 15.31
C SER A 27 -0.06 -1.05 16.24
N CYS A 28 -1.23 -0.68 16.77
CA CYS A 28 -2.04 -1.54 17.64
C CYS A 28 -2.46 -2.83 16.92
N LEU A 29 -2.98 -2.71 15.70
CA LEU A 29 -3.45 -3.85 14.92
C LEU A 29 -2.31 -4.82 14.57
N LEU A 30 -1.17 -4.31 14.14
CA LEU A 30 0.02 -5.12 13.85
C LEU A 30 0.49 -5.87 15.09
N ALA A 31 0.48 -5.22 16.27
CA ALA A 31 0.83 -5.88 17.52
C ALA A 31 -0.14 -7.01 17.86
N GLN A 32 -1.45 -6.82 17.63
CA GLN A 32 -2.46 -7.84 17.87
C GLN A 32 -2.31 -9.04 16.92
N TRP A 33 -2.03 -8.80 15.64
CA TRP A 33 -1.96 -9.88 14.64
C TRP A 33 -0.63 -10.62 14.62
N SER A 34 0.48 -9.91 14.82
CA SER A 34 1.82 -10.48 14.71
C SER A 34 2.51 -10.75 16.04
N GLY A 35 1.98 -10.21 17.15
CA GLY A 35 2.67 -10.18 18.45
C GLY A 35 3.84 -9.19 18.51
N ILE A 36 4.18 -8.52 17.39
CA ILE A 36 5.32 -7.61 17.30
C ILE A 36 4.86 -6.17 17.53
N LYS A 37 5.44 -5.53 18.54
CA LYS A 37 5.22 -4.10 18.78
C LYS A 37 6.08 -3.27 17.82
N VAL A 38 5.42 -2.38 17.07
CA VAL A 38 6.05 -1.40 16.17
C VAL A 38 5.51 -0.03 16.55
N SER A 39 6.36 0.99 16.74
CA SER A 39 5.85 2.34 17.05
C SER A 39 5.22 3.00 15.83
N ASP A 40 4.27 3.89 16.07
CA ASP A 40 3.67 4.80 15.09
C ASP A 40 4.73 5.55 14.25
N SER A 41 5.76 6.08 14.91
CA SER A 41 6.92 6.74 14.30
C SER A 41 7.74 5.80 13.41
N SER A 42 7.82 4.52 13.75
CA SER A 42 8.51 3.53 12.90
C SER A 42 7.69 3.24 11.65
N LEU A 43 6.36 3.13 11.78
CA LEU A 43 5.46 2.98 10.64
C LEU A 43 5.51 4.19 9.72
N TRP A 44 5.50 5.41 10.26
CA TRP A 44 5.70 6.63 9.49
C TRP A 44 6.98 6.55 8.65
N ASN A 45 8.11 6.23 9.27
CA ASN A 45 9.40 6.14 8.57
C ASN A 45 9.39 5.05 7.48
N TRP A 46 8.78 3.89 7.75
CA TRP A 46 8.65 2.84 6.74
C TRP A 46 7.78 3.27 5.56
N VAL A 47 6.67 3.97 5.82
CA VAL A 47 5.81 4.50 4.75
C VAL A 47 6.58 5.51 3.90
N GLN A 48 7.39 6.39 4.49
CA GLN A 48 8.24 7.30 3.73
C GLN A 48 9.28 6.54 2.88
N GLU A 49 9.98 5.56 3.47
CA GLU A 49 11.00 4.74 2.79
C GLU A 49 10.41 3.92 1.63
N VAL A 50 9.29 3.24 1.86
CA VAL A 50 8.60 2.43 0.85
C VAL A 50 7.96 3.32 -0.20
N GLY A 51 7.34 4.44 0.19
CA GLY A 51 6.76 5.40 -0.73
C GLY A 51 7.79 6.01 -1.67
N ALA A 52 8.96 6.43 -1.17
CA ALA A 52 10.03 6.95 -2.00
C ALA A 52 10.53 5.92 -3.03
N ARG A 53 10.69 4.66 -2.63
CA ARG A 53 11.05 3.57 -3.56
C ARG A 53 9.96 3.30 -4.59
N ALA A 54 8.69 3.33 -4.18
CA ALA A 54 7.57 3.11 -5.07
C ALA A 54 7.45 4.21 -6.13
N VAL A 55 7.71 5.48 -5.77
CA VAL A 55 7.73 6.60 -6.73
C VAL A 55 8.83 6.39 -7.78
N VAL A 56 10.05 6.07 -7.36
CA VAL A 56 11.17 5.82 -8.30
C VAL A 56 10.84 4.66 -9.25
N GLN A 57 10.25 3.57 -8.74
CA GLN A 57 9.84 2.43 -9.57
C GLN A 57 8.72 2.80 -10.56
N LEU A 58 7.75 3.60 -10.11
CA LEU A 58 6.66 4.08 -10.95
C LEU A 58 7.19 4.97 -12.08
N GLU A 59 8.03 5.95 -11.77
CA GLU A 59 8.64 6.84 -12.76
C GLU A 59 9.44 6.07 -13.80
N ALA A 60 10.25 5.09 -13.38
CA ALA A 60 10.98 4.22 -14.29
C ALA A 60 10.03 3.44 -15.22
N SER A 61 8.94 2.91 -14.69
CA SER A 61 7.95 2.15 -15.46
C SER A 61 7.18 3.02 -16.45
N VAL A 62 6.82 4.25 -16.06
CA VAL A 62 6.16 5.24 -16.92
C VAL A 62 7.09 5.67 -18.06
N ASN A 63 8.37 5.90 -17.77
CA ASN A 63 9.35 6.28 -18.79
C ASN A 63 9.54 5.13 -19.79
N ALA A 64 9.73 3.90 -19.31
CA ALA A 64 9.85 2.72 -20.17
C ALA A 64 8.62 2.57 -21.08
N TYR A 65 7.41 2.70 -20.54
CA TYR A 65 6.17 2.64 -21.33
C TYR A 65 6.10 3.77 -22.37
N THR A 66 6.55 4.97 -22.03
CA THR A 66 6.54 6.11 -22.96
C THR A 66 7.48 5.88 -24.14
N GLU A 67 8.58 5.15 -23.93
CA GLU A 67 9.55 4.82 -24.98
C GLU A 67 9.14 3.62 -25.84
N THR A 68 8.62 2.56 -25.21
CA THR A 68 8.36 1.28 -25.90
C THR A 68 6.89 1.06 -26.26
N GLY A 69 5.96 1.75 -25.60
CA GLY A 69 4.53 1.48 -25.66
C GLY A 69 4.11 0.18 -24.94
N GLU A 70 5.04 -0.50 -24.27
CA GLU A 70 4.81 -1.79 -23.63
C GLU A 70 4.84 -1.67 -22.11
N VAL A 71 3.88 -2.31 -21.44
CA VAL A 71 3.89 -2.47 -19.98
C VAL A 71 4.45 -3.85 -19.67
N MET A 72 5.56 -3.92 -18.96
CA MET A 72 6.11 -5.20 -18.52
C MET A 72 5.16 -5.82 -17.47
N PRO A 73 4.49 -6.94 -17.78
CA PRO A 73 3.55 -7.54 -16.86
C PRO A 73 4.28 -8.11 -15.65
N GLU A 74 3.67 -7.99 -14.47
CA GLU A 74 4.15 -8.69 -13.28
C GLU A 74 4.13 -10.21 -13.52
N ALA A 75 5.23 -10.89 -13.18
CA ALA A 75 5.31 -12.33 -13.30
C ALA A 75 4.37 -13.00 -12.28
N LEU A 76 3.27 -13.54 -12.77
CA LEU A 76 2.30 -14.31 -11.98
C LEU A 76 2.44 -15.80 -12.29
N ALA A 77 2.23 -16.63 -11.27
CA ALA A 77 2.04 -18.06 -11.49
C ALA A 77 0.85 -18.27 -12.44
N GLU A 78 0.97 -19.23 -13.37
CA GLU A 78 -0.02 -19.46 -14.41
C GLU A 78 -1.44 -19.66 -13.85
N THR A 79 -1.56 -20.37 -12.73
CA THR A 79 -2.82 -20.59 -12.02
C THR A 79 -3.45 -19.29 -11.51
N VAL A 80 -2.65 -18.33 -11.05
CA VAL A 80 -3.10 -17.01 -10.57
C VAL A 80 -3.45 -16.09 -11.73
N ALA A 81 -2.71 -16.17 -12.84
CA ALA A 81 -2.97 -15.40 -14.04
C ALA A 81 -4.34 -15.74 -14.66
N GLN A 82 -4.76 -17.01 -14.57
CA GLN A 82 -6.05 -17.51 -15.03
C GLN A 82 -7.24 -17.13 -14.12
N MET A 83 -6.99 -16.76 -12.86
CA MET A 83 -8.05 -16.34 -11.94
C MET A 83 -8.71 -15.04 -12.39
N ARG A 84 -10.02 -14.90 -12.11
CA ARG A 84 -10.76 -13.67 -12.40
C ARG A 84 -10.15 -12.50 -11.62
N LEU A 85 -9.74 -11.46 -12.34
CA LEU A 85 -9.31 -10.20 -11.76
C LEU A 85 -10.53 -9.37 -11.39
N VAL A 86 -10.60 -8.94 -10.13
CA VAL A 86 -11.54 -7.93 -9.65
C VAL A 86 -10.75 -6.67 -9.34
N ILE A 87 -11.30 -5.55 -9.80
CA ILE A 87 -10.73 -4.23 -9.61
C ILE A 87 -11.80 -3.40 -8.88
N GLY A 88 -11.43 -2.87 -7.73
CA GLY A 88 -12.21 -1.85 -7.03
C GLY A 88 -11.40 -0.57 -6.96
N ALA A 89 -12.03 0.58 -7.14
CA ALA A 89 -11.38 1.86 -6.97
C ALA A 89 -12.32 2.86 -6.32
N ASP A 90 -11.79 3.71 -5.45
CA ASP A 90 -12.49 4.83 -4.85
C ASP A 90 -11.57 6.05 -4.75
N GLY A 91 -12.15 7.24 -4.54
CA GLY A 91 -11.45 8.50 -4.38
C GLY A 91 -11.85 9.19 -3.08
N VAL A 92 -10.87 9.62 -2.30
CA VAL A 92 -11.11 10.42 -1.09
C VAL A 92 -10.52 11.81 -1.22
N MET A 93 -11.27 12.83 -0.81
CA MET A 93 -10.76 14.20 -0.75
C MET A 93 -9.91 14.36 0.50
N VAL A 94 -8.61 14.61 0.30
CA VAL A 94 -7.64 14.79 1.38
C VAL A 94 -7.25 16.27 1.48
N PRO A 95 -7.29 16.85 2.70
CA PRO A 95 -6.85 18.23 2.93
C PRO A 95 -5.32 18.30 3.02
N PHE A 96 -4.68 18.94 2.04
CA PHE A 96 -3.25 19.23 2.07
C PHE A 96 -2.98 20.67 2.54
N ARG A 97 -1.86 20.83 3.25
CA ARG A 97 -1.31 22.16 3.58
C ARG A 97 -0.28 22.55 2.52
N PRO A 98 -0.30 23.80 2.04
CA PRO A 98 0.67 24.27 1.05
C PRO A 98 2.09 24.38 1.62
N THR A 99 2.22 24.55 2.94
CA THR A 99 3.52 24.68 3.61
C THR A 99 3.68 23.55 4.62
N PRO A 100 4.64 22.62 4.40
CA PRO A 100 4.89 21.49 5.29
C PRO A 100 5.15 21.94 6.73
N GLY A 101 4.61 21.20 7.71
CA GLY A 101 4.89 21.42 9.13
C GLY A 101 4.34 22.72 9.72
N THR A 102 3.55 23.50 8.99
CA THR A 102 2.95 24.74 9.51
C THR A 102 1.43 24.77 9.29
N PRO A 103 0.68 25.46 10.16
CA PRO A 103 -0.76 25.66 9.95
C PRO A 103 -1.07 26.77 8.92
N LYS A 104 -0.05 27.43 8.34
CA LYS A 104 -0.24 28.59 7.48
C LYS A 104 -0.76 28.19 6.09
N GLY A 105 -1.61 29.06 5.53
CA GLY A 105 -2.18 28.90 4.19
C GLY A 105 -3.52 28.16 4.16
N LYS A 106 -4.31 28.42 3.10
CA LYS A 106 -5.60 27.76 2.89
C LYS A 106 -5.40 26.27 2.59
N THR A 107 -6.25 25.43 3.17
CA THR A 107 -6.30 24.00 2.84
C THR A 107 -6.51 23.82 1.34
N GLN A 108 -5.69 22.99 0.72
CA GLN A 108 -5.90 22.54 -0.66
C GLN A 108 -6.50 21.14 -0.63
N TRP A 109 -7.71 21.01 -1.14
CA TRP A 109 -8.35 19.71 -1.28
C TRP A 109 -7.81 19.01 -2.51
N LYS A 110 -7.27 17.81 -2.33
CA LYS A 110 -6.77 16.95 -3.40
C LYS A 110 -7.49 15.62 -3.34
N GLU A 111 -7.99 15.14 -4.48
CA GLU A 111 -8.51 13.80 -4.56
C GLU A 111 -7.34 12.80 -4.58
N VAL A 112 -7.39 11.81 -3.70
CA VAL A 112 -6.46 10.67 -3.69
C VAL A 112 -7.27 9.45 -4.11
N LYS A 113 -6.87 8.84 -5.23
CA LYS A 113 -7.50 7.61 -5.74
C LYS A 113 -6.79 6.39 -5.18
N ILE A 114 -7.56 5.43 -4.68
CA ILE A 114 -7.07 4.16 -4.17
C ILE A 114 -7.70 3.05 -5.01
N GLY A 115 -6.86 2.22 -5.62
CA GLY A 115 -7.28 1.03 -6.36
C GLY A 115 -6.85 -0.24 -5.63
N VAL A 116 -7.75 -1.22 -5.55
CA VAL A 116 -7.49 -2.57 -5.06
C VAL A 116 -7.67 -3.54 -6.21
N PHE A 117 -6.65 -4.35 -6.43
CA PHE A 117 -6.63 -5.41 -7.43
C PHE A 117 -6.56 -6.75 -6.71
N ALA A 118 -7.53 -7.63 -6.97
CA ALA A 118 -7.61 -8.93 -6.34
C ALA A 118 -7.88 -10.02 -7.38
N ARG A 119 -7.22 -11.17 -7.25
CA ARG A 119 -7.54 -12.37 -8.01
C ARG A 119 -8.47 -13.24 -7.18
N LEU A 120 -9.65 -13.56 -7.73
CA LEU A 120 -10.62 -14.42 -7.05
C LEU A 120 -10.23 -15.88 -7.27
N GLY A 121 -9.82 -16.54 -6.18
CA GLY A 121 -9.70 -17.99 -6.15
C GLY A 121 -11.03 -18.65 -5.81
N GLU A 122 -11.23 -19.87 -6.31
CA GLU A 122 -12.32 -20.72 -5.84
C GLU A 122 -11.99 -21.18 -4.42
N ARG A 123 -12.71 -20.64 -3.43
CA ARG A 123 -12.70 -21.19 -2.08
C ARG A 123 -13.92 -22.09 -1.96
N LEU A 124 -13.71 -23.40 -1.96
CA LEU A 124 -14.69 -24.34 -1.44
C LEU A 124 -15.00 -23.90 -0.01
N THR A 125 -16.28 -23.66 0.25
CA THR A 125 -16.78 -23.52 1.63
C THR A 125 -16.42 -24.77 2.41
N HIS A 126 -16.41 -24.72 3.75
CA HIS A 126 -16.13 -25.90 4.58
C HIS A 126 -17.10 -27.08 4.32
N SER A 127 -18.19 -26.83 3.59
CA SER A 127 -19.20 -27.78 3.09
C SER A 127 -19.02 -28.23 1.63
N GLY A 128 -17.97 -27.77 0.92
CA GLY A 128 -17.58 -28.31 -0.38
C GLY A 128 -18.54 -28.07 -1.55
N GLN A 129 -19.39 -27.04 -1.49
CA GLN A 129 -20.28 -26.71 -2.61
C GLN A 129 -19.78 -25.47 -3.37
N SER A 130 -19.66 -25.63 -4.68
CA SER A 130 -19.41 -24.59 -5.70
C SER A 130 -20.69 -24.30 -6.46
#